data_AF-A0A8C7YAB1-F1
#
_entry.id   AF-A0A8C7YAB1-F1
#
_cell.length_a   1.000
_cell.length_b   1.000
_cell.length_c   1.000
_cell.angle_alpha   90.00
_cell.angle_beta   90.00
_cell.angle_gamma   90.00
#
_symmetry.space_group_name_H-M   'P 1'
#
loop_
_entity.id
_entity.type
_entity.pdbx_description
1 polymer ?
#
loop_
_entity_poly.entity_id
_entity_poly.type
_entity_poly.pdbx_seq_one_letter_code
_entity_poly.pdbx_strand_id
1 'polypeptide(L)'
;MSASLGTGVFVLSLTSIPILYAVYAFLSVVNLIIALEQDNIIDGFVTFYLNEADPHINTAHGHVVSYWDGSAHYLMYLLMIAAITWGDSYRVIGLYWVGSFLMQTIVYILGNAVGKYGTQVGFFFIPQMLYIFVSVWACFRVFSQPSARDTQSTDILNTVRKNLLNRPLDLVFIICLLLAFMFCVFRGLIALDWSCKWCHDYTQQYEPYLKDPSAYPKVQMLVSMLYSGPYYIIALYGLLVPGCEWMPDLSLVHSGALAQAQFSYIGASLHTRTPFSYRVPVSSQLVFLLVNLLYTLVPQALCYRCCTQPEFFLRPTAEKKEN
;
A
#
# COMPACT_ATOMS: atom_id res chain seq x y z
N MET A 1 6.13 -31.66 39.88
CA MET A 1 6.39 -31.44 38.43
C MET A 1 5.51 -30.28 37.96
N SER A 2 6.04 -29.06 38.03
CA SER A 2 5.37 -27.82 37.62
C SER A 2 6.20 -27.13 36.54
N ALA A 3 6.05 -27.57 35.30
CA ALA A 3 6.78 -27.03 34.15
C ALA A 3 5.91 -26.92 32.90
N SER A 4 4.65 -26.48 33.05
CA SER A 4 3.74 -26.30 31.91
C SER A 4 3.02 -24.93 31.87
N LEU A 5 3.02 -24.14 32.95
CA LEU A 5 2.44 -22.79 32.92
C LEU A 5 3.41 -21.71 32.39
N GLY A 6 4.73 -21.89 32.55
CA GLY A 6 5.72 -20.88 32.13
C GLY A 6 5.82 -20.74 30.60
N THR A 7 5.70 -21.84 29.86
CA THR A 7 5.85 -21.86 28.40
C THR A 7 4.66 -21.22 27.69
N GLY A 8 3.44 -21.37 28.22
CA GLY A 8 2.24 -20.74 27.66
C GLY A 8 2.23 -19.22 27.85
N VAL A 9 2.68 -18.73 29.01
CA VAL A 9 2.78 -17.28 29.30
C VAL A 9 3.92 -16.63 28.51
N PHE A 10 5.02 -17.34 28.26
CA PHE A 10 6.13 -16.83 27.46
C PHE A 10 5.79 -16.78 25.96
N VAL A 11 5.06 -17.77 25.43
CA VAL A 11 4.50 -17.73 24.07
C VAL A 11 3.45 -16.63 23.94
N LEU A 12 2.61 -16.40 24.95
CA LEU A 12 1.67 -15.27 24.99
C LEU A 12 2.38 -13.90 25.06
N SER A 13 3.53 -13.82 25.71
CA SER A 13 4.37 -12.61 25.75
C SER A 13 4.93 -12.26 24.36
N LEU A 14 5.45 -13.26 23.63
CA LEU A 14 5.90 -13.13 22.24
C LEU A 14 4.77 -12.80 21.24
N THR A 15 3.51 -13.03 21.60
CA THR A 15 2.32 -12.64 20.80
C THR A 15 1.80 -11.22 21.09
N SER A 16 2.50 -10.45 21.92
CA SER A 16 2.12 -9.06 22.16
C SER A 16 2.39 -8.22 20.90
N ILE A 17 1.36 -7.49 20.44
CA ILE A 17 1.42 -6.62 19.25
C ILE A 17 2.66 -5.69 19.23
N PRO A 18 3.10 -5.10 20.36
CA PRO A 18 4.33 -4.31 20.39
C PRO A 18 5.59 -5.08 20.02
N ILE A 19 5.74 -6.33 20.49
CA ILE A 19 6.90 -7.16 20.15
C ILE A 19 6.91 -7.47 18.66
N LEU A 20 5.74 -7.76 18.08
CA LEU A 20 5.63 -7.97 16.64
C LEU A 20 6.13 -6.76 15.85
N TYR A 21 5.66 -5.56 16.18
CA TYR A 21 6.12 -4.34 15.50
C TYR A 21 7.59 -4.04 15.75
N ALA A 22 8.14 -4.38 16.92
CA ALA A 22 9.58 -4.25 17.17
C ALA A 22 10.40 -5.19 16.30
N VAL A 23 9.96 -6.44 16.11
CA VAL A 23 10.58 -7.39 15.18
C VAL A 23 10.49 -6.87 13.75
N TYR A 24 9.34 -6.32 13.34
CA TYR A 24 9.20 -5.74 12.00
C TYR A 24 10.09 -4.51 11.80
N ALA A 25 10.22 -3.64 12.80
CA ALA A 25 11.14 -2.51 12.77
C ALA A 25 12.60 -2.98 12.61
N PHE A 26 12.99 -4.07 13.28
CA PHE A 26 14.31 -4.67 13.08
C PHE A 26 14.48 -5.22 11.65
N LEU A 27 13.49 -5.95 11.12
CA LEU A 27 13.54 -6.45 9.74
C LEU A 27 13.58 -5.32 8.71
N SER A 28 12.93 -4.19 8.97
CA SER A 28 13.06 -2.99 8.15
C SER A 28 14.48 -2.45 8.12
N VAL A 29 15.21 -2.45 9.25
CA VAL A 29 16.64 -2.07 9.24
C VAL A 29 17.45 -3.02 8.35
N VAL A 30 17.16 -4.33 8.38
CA VAL A 30 17.79 -5.29 7.47
C VAL A 30 17.46 -4.97 6.00
N ASN A 31 16.21 -4.64 5.67
CA ASN A 31 15.83 -4.20 4.32
C ASN A 31 16.58 -2.93 3.88
N LEU A 32 16.80 -1.97 4.79
CA LEU A 32 17.59 -0.78 4.49
C LEU A 32 19.06 -1.13 4.20
N ILE A 33 19.65 -2.02 5.00
CA ILE A 33 21.02 -2.51 4.77
C ILE A 33 21.14 -3.20 3.41
N ILE A 34 20.17 -4.05 3.05
CA ILE A 34 20.09 -4.68 1.72
C ILE A 34 20.11 -3.63 0.61
N ALA A 35 19.26 -2.60 0.71
CA ALA A 35 19.18 -1.56 -0.30
C ALA A 35 20.49 -0.75 -0.41
N LEU A 36 21.07 -0.35 0.72
CA LEU A 36 22.32 0.42 0.75
C LEU A 36 23.53 -0.38 0.24
N GLU A 37 23.60 -1.68 0.55
CA GLU A 37 24.67 -2.56 0.07
C GLU A 37 24.54 -2.79 -1.44
N GLN A 38 23.32 -2.98 -1.93
CA GLN A 38 23.05 -3.03 -3.35
C GLN A 38 23.54 -1.76 -4.08
N ASP A 39 23.41 -0.59 -3.48
CA ASP A 39 23.92 0.66 -4.05
C ASP A 39 25.43 0.90 -3.83
N ASN A 40 26.13 -0.06 -3.23
CA ASN A 40 27.55 0.01 -2.87
C ASN A 40 27.87 1.19 -1.94
N ILE A 41 26.88 1.65 -1.15
CA ILE A 41 27.08 2.68 -0.11
C ILE A 41 27.75 2.05 1.12
N ILE A 42 27.38 0.81 1.41
CA ILE A 42 28.00 -0.05 2.42
C ILE A 42 28.41 -1.37 1.77
N ASP A 43 29.30 -2.12 2.41
CA ASP A 43 29.81 -3.40 1.88
C ASP A 43 30.00 -4.42 3.00
N GLY A 44 29.77 -5.71 2.70
CA GLY A 44 30.08 -6.83 3.58
C GLY A 44 29.08 -7.13 4.70
N PHE A 45 27.90 -6.52 4.75
CA PHE A 45 26.92 -6.74 5.83
C PHE A 45 25.96 -7.89 5.50
N VAL A 46 25.44 -7.93 4.28
CA VAL A 46 24.43 -8.90 3.81
C VAL A 46 24.82 -9.53 2.47
N THR A 47 26.09 -9.50 2.08
CA THR A 47 26.57 -10.02 0.78
C THR A 47 26.23 -11.48 0.58
N PHE A 48 26.34 -12.29 1.64
CA PHE A 48 25.90 -13.68 1.64
C PHE A 48 24.40 -13.79 1.31
N TYR A 49 23.58 -12.94 1.91
CA TYR A 49 22.14 -12.91 1.64
C TYR A 49 21.87 -12.48 0.20
N LEU A 50 22.52 -11.44 -0.33
CA LEU A 50 22.31 -11.02 -1.72
C LEU A 50 22.64 -12.11 -2.76
N ASN A 51 23.59 -13.00 -2.44
CA ASN A 51 23.98 -14.12 -3.29
C ASN A 51 23.02 -15.33 -3.18
N GLU A 52 22.47 -15.59 -2.00
CA GLU A 52 21.66 -16.79 -1.70
C GLU A 52 20.15 -16.51 -1.61
N ALA A 53 19.74 -15.24 -1.54
CA ALA A 53 18.36 -14.83 -1.34
C ALA A 53 17.48 -15.04 -2.59
N ASP A 54 16.18 -14.82 -2.37
CA ASP A 54 15.18 -14.82 -3.44
C ASP A 54 15.60 -13.86 -4.57
N PRO A 55 15.66 -14.33 -5.83
CA PRO A 55 16.04 -13.53 -6.99
C PRO A 55 15.26 -12.20 -7.14
N HIS A 56 14.05 -12.12 -6.58
CA HIS A 56 13.27 -10.88 -6.48
C HIS A 56 14.08 -9.69 -5.94
N ILE A 57 14.85 -9.91 -4.88
CA ILE A 57 15.55 -8.84 -4.14
C ILE A 57 16.56 -8.13 -5.03
N ASN A 58 17.12 -8.84 -6.00
CA ASN A 58 18.11 -8.32 -6.95
C ASN A 58 17.49 -7.62 -8.16
N THR A 59 16.16 -7.56 -8.27
CA THR A 59 15.47 -6.77 -9.29
C THR A 59 15.39 -5.29 -8.91
N ALA A 60 15.17 -4.42 -9.89
CA ALA A 60 14.89 -3.01 -9.62
C ALA A 60 13.65 -2.82 -8.72
N HIS A 61 12.61 -3.65 -8.90
CA HIS A 61 11.41 -3.61 -8.07
C HIS A 61 11.73 -3.99 -6.62
N GLY A 62 12.36 -5.15 -6.41
CA GLY A 62 12.73 -5.63 -5.08
C GLY A 62 13.65 -4.67 -4.34
N HIS A 63 14.64 -4.12 -5.04
CA HIS A 63 15.55 -3.11 -4.49
C HIS A 63 14.80 -1.86 -3.98
N VAL A 64 13.89 -1.29 -4.78
CA VAL A 64 13.11 -0.12 -4.36
C VAL A 64 12.11 -0.47 -3.25
N VAL A 65 11.55 -1.68 -3.26
CA VAL A 65 10.73 -2.18 -2.15
C VAL A 65 11.55 -2.27 -0.86
N SER A 66 12.80 -2.72 -0.90
CA SER A 66 13.68 -2.73 0.28
C SER A 66 13.90 -1.32 0.86
N TYR A 67 14.00 -0.29 0.02
CA TYR A 67 14.01 1.10 0.50
C TYR A 67 12.68 1.51 1.15
N TRP A 68 11.53 1.12 0.58
CA TRP A 68 10.22 1.42 1.17
C TRP A 68 10.05 0.75 2.53
N ASP A 69 10.39 -0.54 2.62
CA ASP A 69 10.32 -1.32 3.86
C ASP A 69 11.28 -0.75 4.91
N GLY A 70 12.49 -0.38 4.49
CA GLY A 70 13.53 0.17 5.36
C GLY A 70 13.30 1.62 5.81
N SER A 71 12.37 2.35 5.20
CA SER A 71 12.09 3.75 5.54
C SER A 71 10.63 3.97 5.96
N ALA A 72 9.68 3.83 5.04
CA ALA A 72 8.27 4.11 5.26
C ALA A 72 7.64 3.12 6.25
N HIS A 73 7.81 1.81 6.03
CA HIS A 73 7.30 0.83 6.99
C HIS A 73 8.03 0.91 8.33
N TYR A 74 9.36 1.13 8.32
CA TYR A 74 10.12 1.37 9.55
C TYR A 74 9.50 2.48 10.40
N LEU A 75 9.23 3.64 9.79
CA LEU A 75 8.57 4.76 10.46
C LEU A 75 7.18 4.38 10.98
N MET A 76 6.36 3.68 10.18
CA MET A 76 5.05 3.22 10.63
C MET A 76 5.14 2.30 11.84
N TYR A 77 6.09 1.35 11.86
CA TYR A 77 6.31 0.46 13.01
C TYR A 77 6.68 1.25 14.27
N LEU A 78 7.60 2.22 14.15
CA LEU A 78 7.97 3.10 15.27
C LEU A 78 6.77 3.91 15.78
N LEU A 79 5.97 4.49 14.89
CA LEU A 79 4.78 5.25 15.27
C LEU A 79 3.71 4.37 15.93
N MET A 80 3.50 3.14 15.44
CA MET A 80 2.59 2.20 16.07
C MET A 80 3.07 1.77 17.47
N ILE A 81 4.38 1.49 17.63
CA ILE A 81 4.97 1.21 18.94
C ILE A 81 4.78 2.41 19.87
N ALA A 82 5.10 3.63 19.42
CA ALA A 82 4.95 4.85 20.22
C ALA A 82 3.49 5.05 20.68
N ALA A 83 2.54 4.95 19.76
CA ALA A 83 1.11 5.05 20.06
C ALA A 83 0.68 4.03 21.11
N ILE A 84 1.08 2.75 20.96
CA ILE A 84 0.75 1.72 21.97
C ILE A 84 1.38 2.05 23.33
N THR A 85 2.61 2.55 23.34
CA THR A 85 3.34 2.89 24.57
C THR A 85 2.71 4.07 25.31
N TRP A 86 2.13 5.01 24.57
CA TRP A 86 1.41 6.16 25.12
C TRP A 86 -0.07 5.89 25.43
N GLY A 87 -0.58 4.70 25.08
CA GLY A 87 -1.99 4.34 25.26
C GLY A 87 -2.92 4.96 24.22
N ASP A 88 -2.38 5.49 23.12
CA ASP A 88 -3.13 6.04 22.00
C ASP A 88 -3.53 4.95 20.98
N SER A 89 -4.56 5.24 20.18
CA SER A 89 -4.92 4.35 19.07
C SER A 89 -3.91 4.43 17.94
N TYR A 90 -3.42 3.28 17.51
CA TYR A 90 -2.58 3.16 16.32
C TYR A 90 -3.38 2.85 15.04
N ARG A 91 -4.72 2.84 15.10
CA ARG A 91 -5.60 2.38 14.00
C ARG A 91 -5.32 3.08 12.67
N VAL A 92 -5.16 4.40 12.67
CA VAL A 92 -4.94 5.19 11.44
C VAL A 92 -3.65 4.77 10.73
N ILE A 93 -2.54 4.72 11.48
CA ILE A 93 -1.24 4.29 10.96
C ILE A 93 -1.30 2.81 10.56
N GLY A 94 -1.94 1.98 11.38
CA GLY A 94 -2.11 0.56 11.10
C GLY A 94 -2.88 0.29 9.82
N LEU A 95 -3.99 0.99 9.55
CA LEU A 95 -4.79 0.79 8.34
C LEU A 95 -4.01 1.22 7.09
N TYR A 96 -3.25 2.30 7.19
CA TYR A 96 -2.33 2.71 6.11
C TYR A 96 -1.26 1.63 5.85
N TRP A 97 -0.64 1.12 6.91
CA TRP A 97 0.32 0.02 6.83
C TRP A 97 -0.30 -1.23 6.20
N VAL A 98 -1.53 -1.62 6.59
CA VAL A 98 -2.25 -2.78 6.03
C VAL A 98 -2.34 -2.68 4.51
N GLY A 99 -2.76 -1.53 3.99
CA GLY A 99 -2.85 -1.31 2.55
C GLY A 99 -1.50 -1.46 1.84
N SER A 100 -0.49 -0.81 2.40
CA SER A 100 0.88 -0.83 1.89
C SER A 100 1.45 -2.26 1.86
N PHE A 101 1.31 -2.99 2.96
CA PHE A 101 1.77 -4.36 3.12
C PHE A 101 1.03 -5.35 2.20
N LEU A 102 -0.30 -5.25 2.11
CA LEU A 102 -1.09 -6.16 1.27
C LEU A 102 -0.77 -5.98 -0.22
N MET A 103 -0.65 -4.72 -0.67
CA MET A 103 -0.30 -4.43 -2.06
C MET A 103 1.06 -5.03 -2.43
N GLN A 104 2.07 -4.79 -1.61
CA GLN A 104 3.40 -5.36 -1.77
C GLN A 104 3.37 -6.89 -1.81
N THR A 105 2.66 -7.50 -0.87
CA THR A 105 2.57 -8.97 -0.75
C THR A 105 1.92 -9.59 -1.98
N ILE A 106 0.82 -9.03 -2.46
CA ILE A 106 0.11 -9.53 -3.65
C ILE A 106 1.02 -9.43 -4.89
N VAL A 107 1.69 -8.28 -5.09
CA VAL A 107 2.60 -8.09 -6.22
C VAL A 107 3.82 -9.00 -6.13
N TYR A 108 4.38 -9.19 -4.93
CA TYR A 108 5.50 -10.10 -4.69
C TYR A 108 5.12 -11.56 -5.04
N ILE A 109 4.02 -12.08 -4.51
CA ILE A 109 3.61 -13.47 -4.73
C ILE A 109 3.32 -13.72 -6.21
N LEU A 110 2.49 -12.87 -6.83
CA LEU A 110 2.08 -13.03 -8.22
C LEU A 110 3.24 -12.75 -9.20
N GLY A 111 4.08 -11.75 -8.89
CA GLY A 111 5.26 -11.40 -9.69
C GLY A 111 6.28 -12.51 -9.72
N ASN A 112 6.57 -13.15 -8.58
CA ASN A 112 7.43 -14.33 -8.57
C ASN A 112 6.79 -15.49 -9.32
N ALA A 113 5.50 -15.77 -9.12
CA ALA A 113 4.84 -16.91 -9.77
C ALA A 113 4.81 -16.82 -11.31
N VAL A 114 4.59 -15.63 -11.86
CA VAL A 114 4.41 -15.41 -13.31
C VAL A 114 5.68 -14.90 -14.01
N GLY A 115 6.58 -14.27 -13.27
CA GLY A 115 7.82 -13.71 -13.81
C GLY A 115 8.88 -14.74 -14.12
N LYS A 116 10.03 -14.27 -14.62
CA LYS A 116 11.18 -15.11 -15.00
C LYS A 116 11.77 -15.97 -13.86
N TYR A 117 11.33 -15.78 -12.61
CA TYR A 117 11.80 -16.48 -11.43
C TYR A 117 10.81 -17.54 -10.89
N GLY A 118 9.67 -17.78 -11.54
CA GLY A 118 8.60 -18.65 -11.01
C GLY A 118 8.96 -20.12 -10.79
N THR A 119 10.09 -20.59 -11.34
CA THR A 119 10.61 -21.94 -11.13
C THR A 119 11.65 -22.04 -10.01
N GLN A 120 12.08 -20.91 -9.44
CA GLN A 120 13.16 -20.84 -8.45
C GLN A 120 12.60 -20.59 -7.04
N VAL A 121 11.98 -21.61 -6.44
CA VAL A 121 11.54 -21.55 -5.05
C VAL A 121 12.74 -21.85 -4.13
N GLY A 122 13.39 -20.80 -3.66
CA GLY A 122 14.54 -20.91 -2.74
C GLY A 122 14.14 -21.23 -1.30
N PHE A 123 15.13 -21.58 -0.47
CA PHE A 123 14.96 -21.86 0.97
C PHE A 123 14.30 -20.69 1.73
N PHE A 124 14.59 -19.45 1.34
CA PHE A 124 14.05 -18.23 1.96
C PHE A 124 12.55 -18.00 1.71
N PHE A 125 11.91 -18.76 0.83
CA PHE A 125 10.48 -18.68 0.57
C PHE A 125 9.64 -19.07 1.79
N ILE A 126 10.04 -20.09 2.56
CA ILE A 126 9.29 -20.57 3.72
C ILE A 126 9.24 -19.51 4.84
N PRO A 127 10.38 -18.92 5.28
CA PRO A 127 10.36 -17.80 6.22
C PRO A 127 9.50 -16.63 5.73
N GLN A 128 9.51 -16.31 4.43
CA GLN A 128 8.70 -15.25 3.86
C GLN A 128 7.19 -15.54 3.96
N MET A 129 6.76 -16.78 3.67
CA MET A 129 5.36 -17.18 3.84
C MET A 129 4.91 -17.13 5.30
N LEU A 130 5.79 -17.52 6.23
CA LEU A 130 5.51 -17.40 7.67
C LEU A 130 5.34 -15.93 8.09
N TYR A 131 6.23 -15.05 7.64
CA TYR A 131 6.12 -13.61 7.85
C TYR A 131 4.79 -13.05 7.32
N ILE A 132 4.37 -13.46 6.12
CA ILE A 132 3.10 -13.05 5.53
C ILE A 132 1.92 -13.53 6.38
N PHE A 133 1.93 -14.78 6.84
CA PHE A 133 0.85 -15.32 7.67
C PHE A 133 0.67 -14.54 8.98
N VAL A 134 1.78 -14.24 9.67
CA VAL A 134 1.76 -13.42 10.90
C VAL A 134 1.30 -11.99 10.60
N SER A 135 1.71 -11.42 9.46
CA SER A 135 1.32 -10.07 9.05
C SER A 135 -0.18 -9.99 8.72
N VAL A 136 -0.75 -11.02 8.10
CA VAL A 136 -2.20 -11.12 7.84
C VAL A 136 -2.97 -11.17 9.16
N TRP A 137 -2.50 -11.94 10.15
CA TRP A 137 -3.05 -11.89 11.50
C TRP A 137 -2.98 -10.49 12.10
N ALA A 138 -1.85 -9.79 11.96
CA ALA A 138 -1.71 -8.41 12.42
C ALA A 138 -2.67 -7.43 11.72
N CYS A 139 -2.96 -7.62 10.44
CA CYS A 139 -3.97 -6.85 9.72
C CYS A 139 -5.35 -6.98 10.38
N PHE A 140 -5.77 -8.20 10.73
CA PHE A 140 -7.04 -8.39 11.47
C PHE A 140 -7.02 -7.67 12.82
N ARG A 141 -5.90 -7.69 13.54
CA ARG A 141 -5.76 -6.97 14.82
C ARG A 141 -5.91 -5.45 14.66
N VAL A 142 -5.38 -4.87 13.58
CA VAL A 142 -5.57 -3.45 13.24
C VAL A 142 -7.05 -3.16 13.00
N PHE A 143 -7.72 -3.96 12.18
CA PHE A 143 -9.15 -3.77 11.87
C PHE A 143 -10.05 -3.92 13.10
N SER A 144 -9.68 -4.77 14.05
CA SER A 144 -10.40 -4.95 15.31
C SER A 144 -10.26 -3.79 16.30
N GLN A 145 -9.39 -2.80 16.05
CA GLN A 145 -9.33 -1.61 16.90
C GLN A 145 -10.65 -0.81 16.82
N PRO A 146 -11.15 -0.27 17.93
CA PRO A 146 -12.28 0.65 17.91
C PRO A 146 -12.01 1.83 16.98
N SER A 147 -13.03 2.24 16.22
CA SER A 147 -12.96 3.48 15.45
C SER A 147 -13.17 4.64 16.42
N ALA A 148 -12.28 5.63 16.45
CA ALA A 148 -12.30 6.76 17.40
C ALA A 148 -13.42 7.79 17.10
N ARG A 149 -14.57 7.36 16.59
CA ARG A 149 -15.58 8.22 15.94
C ARG A 149 -16.80 8.44 16.83
N ASP A 150 -16.59 9.09 17.97
CA ASP A 150 -17.66 9.72 18.73
C ASP A 150 -17.65 11.22 18.41
N THR A 151 -18.53 11.68 17.51
CA THR A 151 -18.68 13.12 17.21
C THR A 151 -20.16 13.51 17.36
N GLN A 152 -20.41 14.65 18.00
CA GLN A 152 -21.73 15.13 18.42
C GLN A 152 -22.74 15.20 17.27
N SER A 153 -23.96 14.73 17.55
CA SER A 153 -25.09 14.52 16.63
C SER A 153 -25.52 15.75 15.79
N THR A 154 -25.26 16.97 16.27
CA THR A 154 -25.77 18.22 15.66
C THR A 154 -25.07 18.64 14.37
N ASP A 155 -23.75 18.42 14.24
CA ASP A 155 -23.00 18.81 13.04
C ASP A 155 -23.19 17.82 11.87
N ILE A 156 -23.48 16.56 12.20
CA ILE A 156 -23.77 15.49 11.24
C ILE A 156 -25.04 15.83 10.45
N LEU A 157 -26.11 16.22 11.14
CA LEU A 157 -27.42 16.44 10.51
C LEU A 157 -27.40 17.64 9.54
N ASN A 158 -26.68 18.70 9.88
CA ASN A 158 -26.47 19.87 9.02
C ASN A 158 -25.60 19.55 7.79
N THR A 159 -24.61 18.66 7.94
CA THR A 159 -23.70 18.28 6.85
C THR A 159 -24.34 17.28 5.89
N VAL A 160 -25.12 16.32 6.38
CA VAL A 160 -25.90 15.37 5.57
C VAL A 160 -26.93 16.08 4.68
N ARG A 161 -27.49 17.20 5.14
CA ARG A 161 -28.46 18.00 4.37
C ARG A 161 -27.81 18.81 3.23
N LYS A 162 -26.49 18.95 3.18
CA LYS A 162 -25.81 19.70 2.12
C LYS A 162 -25.79 18.90 0.82
N ASN A 163 -26.41 19.45 -0.22
CA ASN A 163 -26.28 18.94 -1.59
C ASN A 163 -24.82 18.96 -2.06
N LEU A 164 -24.48 18.12 -3.03
CA LEU A 164 -23.12 17.99 -3.59
C LEU A 164 -22.52 19.33 -4.06
N LEU A 165 -23.35 20.24 -4.60
CA LEU A 165 -22.93 21.57 -5.03
C LEU A 165 -22.39 22.45 -3.88
N ASN A 166 -22.81 22.18 -2.64
CA ASN A 166 -22.34 22.87 -1.45
C ASN A 166 -21.04 22.24 -0.88
N ARG A 167 -20.44 21.28 -1.61
CA ARG A 167 -19.19 20.58 -1.27
C ARG A 167 -18.24 20.55 -2.47
N PRO A 168 -17.67 21.70 -2.87
CA PRO A 168 -16.86 21.81 -4.10
C PRO A 168 -15.62 20.92 -4.09
N LEU A 169 -15.05 20.65 -2.91
CA LEU A 169 -13.90 19.77 -2.76
C LEU A 169 -14.24 18.31 -3.05
N ASP A 170 -15.43 17.84 -2.67
CA ASP A 170 -15.89 16.49 -2.98
C ASP A 170 -16.18 16.34 -4.49
N LEU A 171 -16.61 17.41 -5.18
CA LEU A 171 -16.74 17.45 -6.64
C LEU A 171 -15.39 17.30 -7.36
N VAL A 172 -14.35 17.99 -6.87
CA VAL A 172 -12.99 17.84 -7.41
C VAL A 172 -12.52 16.40 -7.25
N PHE A 173 -12.73 15.79 -6.07
CA PHE A 173 -12.37 14.39 -5.87
C PHE A 173 -13.14 13.43 -6.78
N ILE A 174 -14.43 13.66 -7.04
CA ILE A 174 -15.19 12.85 -8.01
C ILE A 174 -14.52 12.88 -9.38
N ILE A 175 -14.14 14.06 -9.88
CA ILE A 175 -13.45 14.19 -11.17
C ILE A 175 -12.10 13.48 -11.14
N CYS A 176 -11.30 13.70 -10.08
CA CYS A 176 -10.01 13.05 -9.93
C CYS A 176 -10.11 11.52 -9.86
N LEU A 177 -11.12 10.98 -9.17
CA LEU A 177 -11.36 9.54 -9.07
C LEU A 177 -11.80 8.93 -10.40
N LEU A 178 -12.61 9.65 -11.19
CA LEU A 178 -12.97 9.21 -12.55
C LEU A 178 -11.74 9.15 -13.45
N LEU A 179 -10.88 10.18 -13.42
CA LEU A 179 -9.62 10.18 -14.17
C LEU A 179 -8.69 9.05 -13.70
N ALA A 180 -8.55 8.86 -12.39
CA ALA A 180 -7.75 7.79 -11.79
C ALA A 180 -8.29 6.40 -12.19
N PHE A 181 -9.60 6.20 -12.21
CA PHE A 181 -10.23 4.97 -12.66
C PHE A 181 -9.93 4.68 -14.12
N MET A 182 -10.16 5.66 -15.01
CA MET A 182 -9.87 5.51 -16.44
C MET A 182 -8.39 5.19 -16.67
N PHE A 183 -7.49 5.86 -15.96
CA PHE A 183 -6.06 5.65 -16.07
C PHE A 183 -5.62 4.26 -15.57
N CYS A 184 -6.18 3.83 -14.44
CA CYS A 184 -5.94 2.51 -13.87
C CYS A 184 -6.39 1.39 -14.82
N VAL A 185 -7.59 1.50 -15.36
CA VAL A 185 -8.12 0.55 -16.35
C VAL A 185 -7.26 0.56 -17.61
N PHE A 186 -6.89 1.73 -18.13
CA PHE A 186 -6.02 1.85 -19.29
C PHE A 186 -4.69 1.10 -19.10
N ARG A 187 -3.98 1.31 -17.99
CA ARG A 187 -2.74 0.58 -17.69
C ARG A 187 -2.95 -0.92 -17.52
N GLY A 188 -4.06 -1.33 -16.91
CA GLY A 188 -4.43 -2.74 -16.79
C GLY A 188 -4.68 -3.40 -18.15
N LEU A 189 -5.33 -2.71 -19.09
CA LEU A 189 -5.51 -3.19 -20.46
C LEU A 189 -4.20 -3.28 -21.23
N ILE A 190 -3.26 -2.35 -21.02
CA ILE A 190 -1.90 -2.45 -21.56
C ILE A 190 -1.19 -3.71 -21.03
N ALA A 191 -1.33 -3.97 -19.73
CA ALA A 191 -0.76 -5.16 -19.10
C ALA A 191 -1.36 -6.47 -19.67
N LEU A 192 -2.64 -6.45 -20.10
CA LEU A 192 -3.29 -7.55 -20.82
C LEU A 192 -2.95 -7.62 -22.32
N ASP A 193 -1.96 -6.84 -22.78
CA ASP A 193 -1.50 -6.81 -24.17
C ASP A 193 -2.58 -6.38 -25.18
N TRP A 194 -3.44 -5.43 -24.80
CA TRP A 194 -4.43 -4.84 -25.71
C TRP A 194 -3.77 -4.21 -26.95
N SER A 195 -4.16 -4.66 -28.14
CA SER A 195 -3.52 -4.39 -29.44
C SER A 195 -3.76 -2.99 -30.05
N CYS A 196 -4.07 -1.99 -29.23
CA CYS A 196 -4.35 -0.63 -29.71
C CYS A 196 -3.04 0.13 -29.97
N LYS A 197 -2.97 0.86 -31.08
CA LYS A 197 -1.79 1.68 -31.43
C LYS A 197 -1.41 2.65 -30.31
N TRP A 198 -2.40 3.29 -29.67
CA TRP A 198 -2.21 4.22 -28.56
C TRP A 198 -1.56 3.55 -27.34
N CYS A 199 -1.89 2.28 -27.07
CA CYS A 199 -1.30 1.50 -25.99
C CYS A 199 0.18 1.19 -26.26
N HIS A 200 0.53 0.87 -27.51
CA HIS A 200 1.91 0.65 -27.93
C HIS A 200 2.74 1.93 -27.85
N ASP A 201 2.22 3.04 -28.38
CA ASP A 201 2.87 4.35 -28.35
C ASP A 201 3.10 4.81 -26.90
N TYR A 202 2.10 4.65 -26.01
CA TYR A 202 2.24 4.96 -24.58
C TYR A 202 3.33 4.13 -23.91
N THR A 203 3.32 2.81 -24.14
CA THR A 203 4.28 1.89 -23.54
C THR A 203 5.70 2.21 -23.99
N GLN A 204 5.93 2.49 -25.28
CA GLN A 204 7.27 2.79 -25.78
C GLN A 204 7.77 4.17 -25.32
N GLN A 205 6.89 5.16 -25.30
CA GLN A 205 7.29 6.55 -25.06
C GLN A 205 7.37 6.91 -23.56
N TYR A 206 6.48 6.37 -22.72
CA TYR A 206 6.32 6.79 -21.33
C TYR A 206 6.61 5.69 -20.32
N GLU A 207 6.10 4.46 -20.54
CA GLU A 207 6.19 3.39 -19.54
C GLU A 207 6.70 2.05 -20.12
N PRO A 208 7.95 2.01 -20.65
CA PRO A 208 8.51 0.79 -21.23
C PRO A 208 8.77 -0.28 -20.17
N TYR A 209 8.80 0.10 -18.89
CA TYR A 209 8.95 -0.79 -17.74
C TYR A 209 7.85 -1.86 -17.68
N LEU A 210 6.65 -1.59 -18.23
CA LEU A 210 5.56 -2.57 -18.32
C LEU A 210 5.94 -3.86 -19.09
N LYS A 211 6.99 -3.81 -19.90
CA LYS A 211 7.50 -4.96 -20.66
C LYS A 211 8.70 -5.65 -20.01
N ASP A 212 9.06 -5.28 -18.78
CA ASP A 212 10.16 -5.92 -18.06
C ASP A 212 9.89 -7.41 -17.80
N PRO A 213 10.86 -8.32 -18.05
CA PRO A 213 10.70 -9.76 -17.88
C PRO A 213 10.54 -10.21 -16.43
N SER A 214 10.78 -9.35 -15.43
CA SER A 214 10.50 -9.65 -14.02
C SER A 214 9.00 -9.76 -13.71
N ALA A 215 8.12 -9.33 -14.61
CA ALA A 215 6.66 -9.32 -14.50
C ALA A 215 6.05 -8.46 -13.37
N TYR A 216 6.81 -8.02 -12.36
CA TYR A 216 6.35 -7.09 -11.32
C TYR A 216 5.55 -5.88 -11.83
N PRO A 217 6.03 -5.09 -12.82
CA PRO A 217 5.27 -3.95 -13.31
C PRO A 217 3.95 -4.34 -13.97
N LYS A 218 3.94 -5.43 -14.74
CA LYS A 218 2.74 -5.97 -15.39
C LYS A 218 1.73 -6.43 -14.33
N VAL A 219 2.17 -7.24 -13.37
CA VAL A 219 1.35 -7.71 -12.24
C VAL A 219 0.80 -6.54 -11.45
N GLN A 220 1.62 -5.54 -11.15
CA GLN A 220 1.19 -4.37 -10.40
C GLN A 220 0.09 -3.58 -11.11
N MET A 221 0.13 -3.44 -12.44
CA MET A 221 -0.96 -2.80 -13.18
C MET A 221 -2.24 -3.63 -13.18
N LEU A 222 -2.14 -4.95 -13.26
CA LEU A 222 -3.30 -5.85 -13.14
C LEU A 222 -3.92 -5.79 -11.74
N VAL A 223 -3.09 -5.86 -10.70
CA VAL A 223 -3.53 -5.72 -9.30
C VAL A 223 -4.15 -4.35 -9.11
N SER A 224 -3.53 -3.28 -9.63
CA SER A 224 -4.12 -1.93 -9.57
C SER A 224 -5.50 -1.90 -10.22
N MET A 225 -5.66 -2.46 -11.42
CA MET A 225 -6.95 -2.51 -12.11
C MET A 225 -8.01 -3.30 -11.31
N LEU A 226 -7.66 -4.46 -10.78
CA LEU A 226 -8.59 -5.37 -10.08
C LEU A 226 -8.86 -4.98 -8.62
N TYR A 227 -7.94 -4.26 -7.98
CA TYR A 227 -8.06 -3.79 -6.59
C TYR A 227 -8.52 -2.33 -6.52
N SER A 228 -7.82 -1.42 -7.21
CA SER A 228 -8.12 0.01 -7.18
C SER A 228 -9.32 0.38 -8.04
N GLY A 229 -9.56 -0.32 -9.15
CA GLY A 229 -10.73 -0.09 -10.00
C GLY A 229 -12.06 -0.18 -9.23
N PRO A 230 -12.36 -1.31 -8.56
CA PRO A 230 -13.52 -1.44 -7.69
C PRO A 230 -13.53 -0.42 -6.54
N TYR A 231 -12.37 -0.15 -5.93
CA TYR A 231 -12.27 0.88 -4.90
C TYR A 231 -12.73 2.25 -5.41
N TYR A 232 -12.32 2.69 -6.61
CA TYR A 232 -12.72 4.00 -7.14
C TYR A 232 -14.24 4.09 -7.33
N ILE A 233 -14.89 3.02 -7.77
CA ILE A 233 -16.36 2.96 -7.89
C ILE A 233 -17.02 3.09 -6.51
N ILE A 234 -16.52 2.35 -5.52
CA ILE A 234 -17.01 2.40 -4.14
C ILE A 234 -16.76 3.78 -3.52
N ALA A 235 -15.59 4.37 -3.75
CA ALA A 235 -15.24 5.72 -3.28
C ALA A 235 -16.14 6.80 -3.88
N LEU A 236 -16.44 6.71 -5.18
CA LEU A 236 -17.41 7.58 -5.85
C LEU A 236 -18.79 7.46 -5.21
N TYR A 237 -19.26 6.24 -4.95
CA TYR A 237 -20.50 6.02 -4.21
C TYR A 237 -20.46 6.64 -2.80
N GLY A 238 -19.36 6.45 -2.06
CA GLY A 238 -19.17 7.00 -0.72
C GLY A 238 -19.16 8.52 -0.69
N LEU A 239 -18.69 9.19 -1.75
CA LEU A 239 -18.76 10.64 -1.87
C LEU A 239 -20.16 11.13 -2.22
N LEU A 240 -20.98 10.34 -2.92
CA LEU A 240 -22.33 10.72 -3.34
C LEU A 240 -23.39 10.44 -2.28
N VAL A 241 -23.21 9.39 -1.48
CA VAL A 241 -24.20 8.90 -0.52
C VAL A 241 -23.73 9.11 0.92
N PRO A 242 -24.48 9.85 1.76
CA PRO A 242 -24.13 10.07 3.17
C PRO A 242 -24.21 8.79 3.99
N GLY A 243 -23.52 8.75 5.13
CA GLY A 243 -23.57 7.63 6.09
C GLY A 243 -22.74 6.39 5.67
N CYS A 244 -21.79 6.57 4.75
CA CYS A 244 -20.82 5.54 4.34
C CYS A 244 -19.65 5.42 5.34
N GLU A 245 -19.89 4.84 6.51
CA GLU A 245 -18.89 4.79 7.60
C GLU A 245 -17.60 4.06 7.25
N TRP A 246 -17.63 3.16 6.28
CA TRP A 246 -16.45 2.44 5.79
C TRP A 246 -15.50 3.33 4.97
N MET A 247 -15.96 4.48 4.47
CA MET A 247 -15.19 5.30 3.51
C MET A 247 -13.84 5.79 4.05
N PRO A 248 -13.74 6.36 5.27
CA PRO A 248 -12.43 6.82 5.77
C PRO A 248 -11.43 5.67 5.98
N ASP A 249 -11.88 4.53 6.51
CA ASP A 249 -11.00 3.38 6.74
C ASP A 249 -10.55 2.78 5.41
N LEU A 250 -11.46 2.65 4.44
CA LEU A 250 -11.14 2.15 3.11
C LEU A 250 -10.19 3.11 2.37
N SER A 251 -10.36 4.43 2.55
CA SER A 251 -9.45 5.42 1.98
C SER A 251 -8.04 5.37 2.56
N LEU A 252 -7.89 5.08 3.86
CA LEU A 252 -6.59 4.85 4.51
C LEU A 252 -5.87 3.62 3.95
N VAL A 253 -6.60 2.51 3.83
CA VAL A 253 -6.05 1.28 3.27
C VAL A 253 -5.66 1.50 1.80
N HIS A 254 -6.51 2.12 1.00
CA HIS A 254 -6.21 2.39 -0.41
C HIS A 254 -5.02 3.36 -0.58
N SER A 255 -4.94 4.42 0.23
CA SER A 255 -3.83 5.37 0.18
C SER A 255 -2.49 4.70 0.51
N GLY A 256 -2.46 3.80 1.50
CA GLY A 256 -1.28 3.00 1.82
C GLY A 256 -0.87 2.06 0.68
N ALA A 257 -1.85 1.40 0.07
CA ALA A 257 -1.63 0.51 -1.08
C ALA A 257 -1.04 1.29 -2.27
N LEU A 258 -1.62 2.44 -2.62
CA LEU A 258 -1.16 3.25 -3.74
C LEU A 258 0.19 3.89 -3.49
N ALA A 259 0.51 4.30 -2.27
CA ALA A 259 1.82 4.84 -1.95
C ALA A 259 2.93 3.82 -2.19
N GLN A 260 2.76 2.58 -1.70
CA GLN A 260 3.73 1.51 -1.90
C GLN A 260 3.85 1.12 -3.37
N ALA A 261 2.71 0.93 -4.05
CA ALA A 261 2.68 0.59 -5.46
C ALA A 261 3.39 1.65 -6.30
N GLN A 262 3.03 2.93 -6.15
CA GLN A 262 3.60 3.98 -6.97
C GLN A 262 5.07 4.24 -6.63
N PHE A 263 5.47 4.16 -5.36
CA PHE A 263 6.87 4.29 -4.97
C PHE A 263 7.74 3.24 -5.66
N SER A 264 7.37 1.96 -5.52
CA SER A 264 8.09 0.84 -6.13
C SER A 264 8.09 0.92 -7.66
N TYR A 265 6.97 1.30 -8.28
CA TYR A 265 6.87 1.44 -9.73
C TYR A 265 7.69 2.59 -10.30
N ILE A 266 7.56 3.79 -9.73
CA ILE A 266 8.31 4.98 -10.17
C ILE A 266 9.80 4.72 -9.99
N GLY A 267 10.21 4.25 -8.81
CA GLY A 267 11.60 3.97 -8.51
C GLY A 267 12.18 2.95 -9.48
N ALA A 268 11.52 1.80 -9.65
CA ALA A 268 12.01 0.74 -10.53
C ALA A 268 12.02 1.16 -12.01
N SER A 269 11.06 1.97 -12.46
CA SER A 269 11.01 2.49 -13.83
C SER A 269 12.20 3.38 -14.20
N LEU A 270 12.80 4.04 -13.19
CA LEU A 270 13.93 4.95 -13.35
C LEU A 270 15.27 4.32 -12.96
N HIS A 271 15.23 3.24 -12.19
CA HIS A 271 16.43 2.63 -11.60
C HIS A 271 17.36 2.01 -12.65
N THR A 272 18.68 2.10 -12.43
CA THR A 272 19.71 1.58 -13.34
C THR A 272 19.70 0.04 -13.48
N ARG A 273 19.21 -0.65 -12.44
CA ARG A 273 18.94 -2.11 -12.44
C ARG A 273 17.88 -2.54 -13.47
N THR A 274 17.00 -1.64 -13.87
CA THR A 274 16.08 -1.90 -14.98
C THR A 274 16.87 -1.82 -16.29
N PRO A 275 16.76 -2.78 -17.21
CA PRO A 275 17.46 -2.72 -18.49
C PRO A 275 17.13 -1.41 -19.23
N PHE A 276 18.12 -0.85 -19.93
CA PHE A 276 17.97 0.47 -20.58
C PHE A 276 16.76 0.55 -21.53
N SER A 277 16.44 -0.55 -22.24
CA SER A 277 15.26 -0.65 -23.13
C SER A 277 13.91 -0.57 -22.40
N TYR A 278 13.88 -0.83 -21.09
CA TYR A 278 12.69 -0.80 -20.25
C TYR A 278 12.67 0.39 -19.28
N ARG A 279 13.71 1.24 -19.28
CA ARG A 279 13.73 2.46 -18.47
C ARG A 279 12.98 3.59 -19.16
N VAL A 280 12.40 4.49 -18.36
CA VAL A 280 11.72 5.67 -18.88
C VAL A 280 12.71 6.57 -19.63
N PRO A 281 12.45 6.90 -20.91
CA PRO A 281 13.31 7.78 -21.70
C PRO A 281 13.43 9.16 -21.07
N VAL A 282 14.63 9.75 -21.09
CA VAL A 282 14.92 11.07 -20.46
C VAL A 282 13.96 12.16 -20.95
N SER A 283 13.60 12.16 -22.23
CA SER A 283 12.65 13.12 -22.83
C SER A 283 11.25 13.07 -22.20
N SER A 284 10.85 11.91 -21.67
CA SER A 284 9.49 11.66 -21.16
C SER A 284 9.45 11.60 -19.62
N GLN A 285 10.60 11.63 -18.94
CA GLN A 285 10.69 11.46 -17.48
C GLN A 285 9.87 12.47 -16.71
N LEU A 286 9.87 13.74 -17.11
CA LEU A 286 9.09 14.78 -16.43
C LEU A 286 7.59 14.50 -16.48
N VAL A 287 7.07 14.13 -17.66
CA VAL A 287 5.66 13.81 -17.85
C VAL A 287 5.29 12.55 -17.08
N PHE A 288 6.13 11.51 -17.16
CA PHE A 288 5.99 10.27 -16.41
C PHE A 288 5.90 10.55 -14.90
N LEU A 289 6.84 11.31 -14.34
CA LEU A 289 6.87 11.67 -12.93
C LEU A 289 5.62 12.46 -12.53
N LEU A 290 5.27 13.50 -13.29
CA LEU A 290 4.12 14.34 -12.97
C LEU A 290 2.83 13.53 -12.90
N VAL A 291 2.58 12.67 -13.90
CA VAL A 291 1.35 11.85 -13.94
C VAL A 291 1.32 10.83 -12.80
N ASN A 292 2.43 10.12 -12.55
CA ASN A 292 2.47 9.11 -11.48
C ASN A 292 2.42 9.75 -10.07
N LEU A 293 3.05 10.91 -9.87
CA LEU A 293 2.96 11.66 -8.62
C LEU A 293 1.54 12.16 -8.37
N LEU A 294 0.87 12.75 -9.37
CA LEU A 294 -0.54 13.14 -9.23
C LEU A 294 -1.44 11.95 -8.91
N TYR A 295 -1.22 10.81 -9.60
CA TYR A 295 -1.97 9.58 -9.35
C TYR A 295 -1.74 9.03 -7.93
N THR A 296 -0.56 9.28 -7.35
CA THR A 296 -0.25 8.92 -5.95
C THR A 296 -0.88 9.89 -4.96
N LEU A 297 -0.84 11.20 -5.23
CA LEU A 297 -1.26 12.25 -4.29
C LEU A 297 -2.79 12.33 -4.12
N VAL A 298 -3.56 12.01 -5.16
CA VAL A 298 -5.04 12.07 -5.10
C VAL A 298 -5.62 11.18 -3.99
N PRO A 299 -5.27 9.88 -3.88
CA PRO A 299 -5.69 9.04 -2.76
C PRO A 299 -5.27 9.57 -1.38
N GLN A 300 -4.08 10.17 -1.26
CA GLN A 300 -3.61 10.75 0.01
C GLN A 300 -4.47 11.94 0.43
N ALA A 301 -4.77 12.83 -0.51
CA ALA A 301 -5.60 14.00 -0.25
C ALA A 301 -7.05 13.61 0.07
N LEU A 302 -7.60 12.60 -0.62
CA LEU A 302 -8.93 12.06 -0.33
C LEU A 302 -8.97 11.42 1.06
N CYS A 303 -7.96 10.62 1.39
CA CYS A 303 -7.83 10.02 2.72
C CYS A 303 -7.79 11.10 3.81
N TYR A 304 -6.96 12.13 3.63
CA TYR A 304 -6.88 13.25 4.57
C TYR A 304 -8.26 13.90 4.77
N ARG A 305 -8.96 14.23 3.68
CA ARG A 305 -10.32 14.78 3.72
C ARG A 305 -11.32 13.88 4.45
N CYS A 306 -11.27 12.57 4.20
CA CYS A 306 -12.17 11.61 4.84
C CYS A 306 -11.90 11.47 6.34
N CYS A 307 -10.65 11.60 6.77
CA CYS A 307 -10.24 11.50 8.18
C CYS A 307 -10.49 12.81 8.95
N THR A 308 -10.23 13.97 8.36
CA THR A 308 -10.35 15.27 9.07
C THR A 308 -11.77 15.81 9.13
N GLN A 309 -12.62 15.44 8.18
CA GLN A 309 -14.01 15.91 8.08
C GLN A 309 -14.96 14.71 7.88
N PRO A 310 -15.07 13.80 8.86
CA PRO A 310 -15.82 12.57 8.69
C PRO A 310 -17.35 12.76 8.73
N GLU A 311 -17.86 13.97 9.01
CA GLU A 311 -19.27 14.17 9.39
C GLU A 311 -20.26 13.68 8.33
N PHE A 312 -19.91 13.81 7.05
CA PHE A 312 -20.75 13.31 5.95
C PHE A 312 -20.86 11.78 5.90
N PHE A 313 -19.84 11.07 6.36
CA PHE A 313 -19.74 9.61 6.29
C PHE A 313 -20.31 8.91 7.53
N LEU A 314 -20.52 9.64 8.63
CA LEU A 314 -21.08 9.10 9.87
C LEU A 314 -22.60 8.92 9.75
N ARG A 315 -23.15 7.86 10.34
CA ARG A 315 -24.60 7.73 10.48
C ARG A 315 -25.09 8.58 11.66
N PRO A 316 -26.22 9.28 11.54
CA PRO A 316 -26.86 9.90 12.68
C PRO A 316 -27.20 8.82 13.71
N THR A 317 -26.80 9.01 14.97
CA THR A 317 -27.26 8.15 16.05
C THR A 317 -28.76 8.36 16.18
N ALA A 318 -29.56 7.31 15.97
CA ALA A 318 -30.99 7.38 16.25
C ALA A 318 -31.16 7.77 17.72
N GLU A 319 -31.91 8.82 18.00
CA GLU A 319 -32.32 9.17 19.36
C GLU A 319 -32.82 7.89 20.04
N LYS A 320 -32.14 7.46 21.11
CA LYS A 320 -32.73 6.49 22.03
C LYS A 320 -34.03 7.13 22.50
N LYS A 321 -35.16 6.68 21.97
CA LYS A 321 -36.45 6.91 22.62
C LYS A 321 -36.34 6.22 23.98
N GLU A 322 -36.11 7.02 25.01
CA GLU A 322 -36.45 6.64 26.38
C GLU A 322 -37.96 6.38 26.37
N ASN A 323 -38.32 5.10 26.42
CA ASN A 323 -39.67 4.64 26.74
C ASN A 323 -39.70 4.24 28.21
#